data_AF-A0A2L0BC64-F1
#
_entry.id   AF-A0A2L0BC64-F1
#
_cell.length_a   1.000
_cell.length_b   1.000
_cell.length_c   1.000
_cell.angle_alpha   90.00
_cell.angle_beta   90.00
_cell.angle_gamma   90.00
#
_symmetry.space_group_name_H-M   'P 1'
#
loop_
_entity.id
_entity.type
_entity.pdbx_description
1 polymer ?
#
loop_
_entity_poly.entity_id
_entity_poly.type
_entity_poly.pdbx_seq_one_letter_code
_entity_poly.pdbx_strand_id
1 'polypeptide(L)'
;AVGIHGEDIESAIETYNYLSGRYFTHASPTLFAAGTPRPQLSSCFLLTMPEDSIEGIYDCLKNCALISKSAGGIGVNVHCIRAKGTYIAGTNGVSNGLVPMLRVFNYTARYVDQGGNKRPGAFAIYLEPWHADIFDFLNLRKNTGTEELRARDLFYALWIPDLFMKRVESNGVWSLMCPHKCPDLHECWGEKFEQLYEKYESEKRYELQIPAQKLWYAIIESQVETGTPYMLYKDACNSKSNQQNLGTIKCSNLCTEIIEYTSKDEIAVCNLASIAVNMFVKPDKTYDFEKLRTVVKVVTKNLNKIIDINYYPVPEARNSNERHRPIGIGIQGLADAYILMRYPFDSPEASLLNQQIFETLYYGALEASCELAEKLGTYSTYEGSPVSKGILQYDMWNKTPTDLWNWSELKAKIAKFGVRNSLLLAPMPTASTAQILGNNESVEPYTSNIYTRRVLSGEFQVVNPHLLKDLTELDLWDEKMKNQMIANFGSIQNIPGIPDEIKAL
;
A
#
# COMPACT_ATOMS: atom_id res chain seq x y z
N ALA A 1 12.14 -5.71 -20.14
CA ALA A 1 13.15 -4.72 -20.61
C ALA A 1 12.71 -4.04 -21.91
N VAL A 2 12.74 -4.72 -23.07
CA VAL A 2 12.33 -4.12 -24.36
C VAL A 2 10.91 -3.53 -24.31
N GLY A 3 9.95 -4.23 -23.71
CA GLY A 3 8.59 -3.71 -23.56
C GLY A 3 8.46 -2.40 -22.77
N ILE A 4 9.47 -2.02 -21.97
CA ILE A 4 9.51 -0.73 -21.22
C ILE A 4 10.26 0.33 -22.01
N HIS A 5 11.36 -0.05 -22.67
CA HIS A 5 12.31 0.89 -23.25
C HIS A 5 12.17 1.09 -24.76
N GLY A 6 11.43 0.22 -25.46
CA GLY A 6 11.25 0.30 -26.90
C GLY A 6 12.60 0.29 -27.64
N GLU A 7 12.84 1.35 -28.41
CA GLU A 7 14.06 1.54 -29.22
C GLU A 7 15.29 2.00 -28.42
N ASP A 8 15.12 2.38 -27.14
CA ASP A 8 16.24 2.70 -26.24
C ASP A 8 16.91 1.41 -25.74
N ILE A 9 17.72 0.82 -26.62
CA ILE A 9 18.37 -0.48 -26.40
C ILE A 9 19.37 -0.43 -25.25
N GLU A 10 20.06 0.69 -25.05
CA GLU A 10 21.01 0.86 -23.94
C GLU A 10 20.29 0.73 -22.59
N SER A 11 19.18 1.46 -22.39
CA SER A 11 18.36 1.33 -21.19
C SER A 11 17.72 -0.06 -21.06
N ALA A 12 17.36 -0.69 -22.19
CA ALA A 12 16.83 -2.05 -22.18
C ALA A 12 17.86 -3.06 -21.66
N ILE A 13 19.12 -2.97 -22.11
CA ILE A 13 20.21 -3.82 -21.66
C ILE A 13 20.53 -3.56 -20.18
N GLU A 14 20.59 -2.29 -19.76
CA GLU A 14 20.79 -1.93 -18.36
C GLU A 14 19.73 -2.55 -17.45
N THR A 15 18.44 -2.36 -17.79
CA THR A 15 17.32 -2.94 -17.06
C THR A 15 17.36 -4.47 -17.08
N TYR A 16 17.71 -5.10 -18.21
CA TYR A 16 17.86 -6.55 -18.28
C TYR A 16 18.95 -7.06 -17.34
N ASN A 17 20.12 -6.44 -17.31
CA ASN A 17 21.24 -6.84 -16.46
C ASN A 17 20.86 -6.77 -14.97
N TYR A 18 20.16 -5.70 -14.55
CA TYR A 18 19.71 -5.59 -13.17
C TYR A 18 18.58 -6.56 -12.80
N LEU A 19 17.62 -6.81 -13.71
CA LEU A 19 16.56 -7.79 -13.50
C LEU A 19 17.11 -9.23 -13.44
N SER A 20 17.96 -9.62 -14.39
CA SER A 20 18.59 -10.95 -14.44
C SER A 20 19.58 -11.17 -13.30
N GLY A 21 20.27 -10.10 -12.88
CA GLY A 21 21.09 -10.07 -11.67
C GLY A 21 20.29 -10.04 -10.37
N ARG A 22 18.94 -10.02 -10.43
CA ARG A 22 18.01 -10.03 -9.29
C ARG A 22 18.11 -8.83 -8.35
N TYR A 23 18.69 -7.71 -8.80
CA TYR A 23 18.82 -6.49 -7.98
C TYR A 23 17.47 -5.84 -7.64
N PHE A 24 16.50 -5.98 -8.56
CA PHE A 24 15.13 -5.57 -8.35
C PHE A 24 14.21 -6.40 -9.25
N THR A 25 12.91 -6.24 -9.08
CA THR A 25 11.92 -6.78 -10.00
C THR A 25 10.75 -5.82 -10.15
N HIS A 26 10.15 -5.81 -11.34
CA HIS A 26 8.90 -5.10 -11.58
C HIS A 26 7.72 -5.89 -11.00
N ALA A 27 6.60 -5.21 -10.73
CA ALA A 27 5.40 -5.89 -10.25
C ALA A 27 4.86 -6.91 -11.26
N SER A 28 4.12 -7.91 -10.77
CA SER A 28 3.59 -9.02 -11.57
C SER A 28 2.86 -8.58 -12.86
N PRO A 29 1.99 -7.55 -12.86
CA PRO A 29 1.34 -7.10 -14.10
C PRO A 29 2.33 -6.63 -15.16
N THR A 30 3.38 -5.91 -14.76
CA THR A 30 4.46 -5.52 -15.69
C THR A 30 5.18 -6.76 -16.23
N LEU A 31 5.49 -7.75 -15.39
CA LEU A 31 6.13 -8.99 -15.82
C LEU A 31 5.25 -9.79 -16.79
N PHE A 32 3.93 -9.78 -16.61
CA PHE A 32 2.99 -10.50 -17.46
C PHE A 32 2.71 -9.81 -18.79
N ALA A 33 2.64 -8.48 -18.80
CA ALA A 33 2.04 -7.73 -19.91
C ALA A 33 3.03 -6.84 -20.69
N ALA A 34 4.25 -6.59 -20.20
CA ALA A 34 5.22 -5.79 -20.95
C ALA A 34 5.55 -6.42 -22.31
N GLY A 35 5.40 -5.65 -23.38
CA GLY A 35 5.62 -6.12 -24.77
C GLY A 35 4.45 -6.92 -25.36
N THR A 36 3.29 -6.98 -24.70
CA THR A 36 2.06 -7.59 -25.24
C THR A 36 1.17 -6.57 -25.96
N PRO A 37 0.15 -6.99 -26.75
CA PRO A 37 -0.68 -6.07 -27.53
C PRO A 37 -1.47 -5.01 -26.73
N ARG A 38 -1.80 -5.29 -25.46
CA ARG A 38 -2.50 -4.36 -24.56
C ARG A 38 -1.82 -4.39 -23.19
N PRO A 39 -0.70 -3.68 -23.03
CA PRO A 39 0.16 -3.79 -21.86
C PRO A 39 -0.45 -3.05 -20.66
N GLN A 40 -1.27 -3.72 -19.85
CA GLN A 40 -1.67 -3.21 -18.53
C GLN A 40 -0.58 -3.60 -17.50
N LEU A 41 0.29 -2.64 -17.19
CA LEU A 41 1.53 -2.81 -16.41
C LEU A 41 1.37 -2.39 -14.94
N SER A 42 0.33 -1.61 -14.62
CA SER A 42 0.03 -1.09 -13.30
C SER A 42 -0.71 -2.11 -12.43
N SER A 43 -0.52 -2.02 -11.11
CA SER A 43 -0.97 -3.08 -10.19
C SER A 43 -2.28 -2.81 -9.48
N CYS A 44 -2.49 -1.59 -9.04
CA CYS A 44 -3.63 -1.22 -8.20
C CYS A 44 -4.21 0.11 -8.63
N PHE A 45 -5.47 0.33 -8.28
CA PHE A 45 -6.23 1.52 -8.59
C PHE A 45 -6.99 2.00 -7.35
N LEU A 46 -7.12 3.31 -7.20
CA LEU A 46 -7.87 3.93 -6.12
C LEU A 46 -9.01 4.75 -6.71
N LEU A 47 -10.22 4.55 -6.19
CA LEU A 47 -11.43 5.22 -6.66
C LEU A 47 -12.12 5.93 -5.49
N THR A 48 -12.72 7.05 -5.83
CA THR A 48 -13.78 7.64 -5.02
C THR A 48 -15.12 7.29 -5.62
N MET A 49 -16.10 7.05 -4.75
CA MET A 49 -17.48 7.03 -5.18
C MET A 49 -17.84 8.39 -5.80
N PRO A 50 -18.24 8.47 -7.08
CA PRO A 50 -18.41 9.74 -7.78
C PRO A 50 -19.49 10.62 -7.15
N GLU A 51 -20.63 10.03 -6.83
CA GLU A 51 -21.84 10.72 -6.35
C GLU A 51 -22.70 9.80 -5.49
N ASP A 52 -23.45 10.38 -4.55
CA ASP A 52 -24.51 9.70 -3.79
C ASP A 52 -25.81 9.58 -4.61
N SER A 53 -25.72 8.86 -5.72
CA SER A 53 -26.80 8.60 -6.69
C SER A 53 -26.68 7.18 -7.26
N ILE A 54 -27.76 6.66 -7.84
CA ILE A 54 -27.70 5.33 -8.49
C ILE A 54 -26.75 5.37 -9.68
N GLU A 55 -26.78 6.46 -10.45
CA GLU A 55 -25.90 6.71 -11.58
C GLU A 55 -24.43 6.67 -11.14
N GLY A 56 -24.07 7.44 -10.09
CA GLY A 56 -22.71 7.47 -9.55
C GLY A 56 -22.24 6.11 -9.02
N ILE A 57 -23.12 5.39 -8.33
CA ILE A 57 -22.83 4.04 -7.81
C ILE A 57 -22.55 3.06 -8.94
N TYR A 58 -23.38 3.05 -9.99
CA TYR A 58 -23.23 2.11 -11.11
C TYR A 58 -22.08 2.49 -12.04
N ASP A 59 -21.75 3.77 -12.18
CA ASP A 59 -20.54 4.22 -12.87
C ASP A 59 -19.27 3.76 -12.13
N CYS A 60 -19.24 3.90 -10.80
CA CYS A 60 -18.15 3.36 -9.97
C CYS A 60 -18.03 1.84 -10.12
N LEU A 61 -19.15 1.12 -10.08
CA LEU A 61 -19.19 -0.34 -10.24
C LEU A 61 -18.67 -0.78 -11.63
N LYS A 62 -19.08 -0.08 -12.70
CA LYS A 62 -18.59 -0.30 -14.06
C LYS A 62 -17.08 -0.11 -14.15
N ASN A 63 -16.56 0.97 -13.56
CA ASN A 63 -15.13 1.23 -13.52
C ASN A 63 -14.38 0.13 -12.76
N CYS A 64 -14.91 -0.32 -11.62
CA CYS A 64 -14.36 -1.45 -10.87
C CYS A 64 -14.34 -2.75 -11.70
N ALA A 65 -15.41 -3.04 -12.44
CA ALA A 65 -15.48 -4.22 -13.31
C ALA A 65 -14.44 -4.16 -14.45
N LEU A 66 -14.28 -3.00 -15.09
CA LEU A 66 -13.29 -2.83 -16.17
C LEU A 66 -11.86 -2.96 -15.65
N ILE A 67 -11.56 -2.40 -14.47
CA ILE A 67 -10.26 -2.53 -13.81
C ILE A 67 -9.99 -3.98 -13.40
N SER A 68 -10.96 -4.65 -12.76
CA SER A 68 -10.83 -6.05 -12.34
C SER A 68 -10.58 -6.98 -13.52
N LYS A 69 -11.29 -6.78 -14.64
CA LYS A 69 -11.07 -7.52 -15.90
C LYS A 69 -9.61 -7.43 -16.37
N SER A 70 -8.95 -6.30 -16.12
CA SER A 70 -7.55 -6.06 -16.46
C SER A 70 -6.59 -6.37 -15.31
N ALA A 71 -7.00 -7.24 -14.38
CA ALA A 71 -6.23 -7.75 -13.25
C ALA A 71 -5.73 -6.71 -12.24
N GLY A 72 -6.37 -5.54 -12.15
CA GLY A 72 -6.05 -4.52 -11.16
C GLY A 72 -6.72 -4.79 -9.81
N GLY A 73 -5.95 -4.65 -8.72
CA GLY A 73 -6.51 -4.55 -7.36
C GLY A 73 -7.13 -3.18 -7.12
N ILE A 74 -8.15 -3.08 -6.26
CA ILE A 74 -8.93 -1.84 -6.11
C ILE A 74 -9.04 -1.40 -4.65
N GLY A 75 -8.81 -0.13 -4.36
CA GLY A 75 -9.32 0.55 -3.17
C GLY A 75 -10.45 1.51 -3.54
N VAL A 76 -11.61 1.41 -2.88
CA VAL A 76 -12.76 2.31 -3.13
C VAL A 76 -13.19 2.94 -1.80
N ASN A 77 -13.27 4.26 -1.74
CA ASN A 77 -13.97 4.91 -0.62
C ASN A 77 -15.46 5.08 -0.91
N VAL A 78 -16.27 4.84 0.12
CA VAL A 78 -17.75 4.95 0.05
C VAL A 78 -18.32 5.93 1.08
N HIS A 79 -17.48 6.84 1.57
CA HIS A 79 -17.80 7.80 2.64
C HIS A 79 -19.00 8.68 2.34
N CYS A 80 -19.21 9.01 1.05
CA CYS A 80 -20.24 9.96 0.61
C CYS A 80 -21.63 9.32 0.47
N ILE A 81 -21.76 7.99 0.50
CA ILE A 81 -23.05 7.31 0.29
C ILE A 81 -23.92 7.44 1.53
N ARG A 82 -25.18 7.83 1.35
CA ARG A 82 -26.11 8.03 2.46
C ARG A 82 -26.37 6.75 3.27
N ALA A 83 -26.48 6.91 4.58
CA ALA A 83 -26.71 5.81 5.51
C ALA A 83 -28.15 5.25 5.43
N LYS A 84 -28.35 4.06 6.00
CA LYS A 84 -29.65 3.40 6.10
C LYS A 84 -30.70 4.30 6.77
N GLY A 85 -31.92 4.31 6.24
CA GLY A 85 -33.05 5.11 6.75
C GLY A 85 -33.08 6.55 6.25
N THR A 86 -32.07 7.00 5.49
CA THR A 86 -32.04 8.37 4.93
C THR A 86 -33.09 8.55 3.83
N TYR A 87 -33.86 9.63 3.89
CA TYR A 87 -34.90 9.94 2.89
C TYR A 87 -34.34 10.13 1.47
N ILE A 88 -35.10 9.68 0.46
CA ILE A 88 -34.77 9.82 -0.95
C ILE A 88 -35.88 10.64 -1.63
N ALA A 89 -35.60 11.91 -1.91
CA ALA A 89 -36.59 12.84 -2.44
C ALA A 89 -37.21 12.40 -3.79
N GLY A 90 -36.40 11.86 -4.71
CA GLY A 90 -36.87 11.50 -6.06
C GLY A 90 -37.82 10.30 -6.11
N THR A 91 -37.72 9.36 -5.16
CA THR A 91 -38.54 8.14 -5.13
C THR A 91 -39.51 8.10 -3.94
N ASN A 92 -39.49 9.13 -3.09
CA ASN A 92 -40.25 9.19 -1.84
C ASN A 92 -40.02 7.96 -0.93
N GLY A 93 -38.81 7.39 -0.97
CA GLY A 93 -38.41 6.21 -0.22
C GLY A 93 -37.34 6.50 0.84
N VAL A 94 -36.82 5.44 1.44
CA VAL A 94 -35.68 5.49 2.38
C VAL A 94 -34.53 4.63 1.86
N SER A 95 -33.31 5.08 2.09
CA SER A 95 -32.08 4.34 1.73
C SER A 95 -31.97 3.05 2.53
N ASN A 96 -31.50 1.99 1.87
CA ASN A 96 -31.14 0.74 2.54
C ASN A 96 -29.70 0.75 3.09
N GLY A 97 -28.95 1.85 2.90
CA GLY A 97 -27.59 2.04 3.40
C GLY A 97 -26.51 1.30 2.60
N LEU A 98 -25.33 1.20 3.20
CA LEU A 98 -24.14 0.64 2.56
C LEU A 98 -24.23 -0.86 2.28
N VAL A 99 -24.86 -1.65 3.17
CA VAL A 99 -24.80 -3.12 3.10
C VAL A 99 -25.32 -3.67 1.75
N PRO A 100 -26.53 -3.32 1.27
CA PRO A 100 -27.01 -3.86 -0.01
C PRO A 100 -26.19 -3.38 -1.21
N MET A 101 -25.68 -2.14 -1.17
CA MET A 101 -24.78 -1.63 -2.22
C MET A 101 -23.50 -2.47 -2.27
N LEU A 102 -22.85 -2.68 -1.14
CA LEU A 102 -21.60 -3.45 -1.07
C LEU A 102 -21.79 -4.92 -1.45
N ARG A 103 -22.99 -5.48 -1.29
CA ARG A 103 -23.30 -6.82 -1.84
C ARG A 103 -23.26 -6.85 -3.37
N VAL A 104 -23.67 -5.79 -4.05
CA VAL A 104 -23.53 -5.69 -5.51
C VAL A 104 -22.05 -5.69 -5.90
N PHE A 105 -21.23 -4.89 -5.22
CA PHE A 105 -19.77 -4.88 -5.42
C PHE A 105 -19.15 -6.26 -5.14
N ASN A 106 -19.60 -6.97 -4.10
CA ASN A 106 -19.17 -8.32 -3.78
C ASN A 106 -19.44 -9.30 -4.93
N TYR A 107 -20.68 -9.32 -5.45
CA TYR A 107 -21.01 -10.19 -6.58
C TYR A 107 -20.25 -9.82 -7.86
N THR A 108 -19.99 -8.53 -8.10
CA THR A 108 -19.13 -8.09 -9.20
C THR A 108 -17.69 -8.56 -9.04
N ALA A 109 -17.10 -8.49 -7.84
CA ALA A 109 -15.76 -8.98 -7.56
C ALA A 109 -15.62 -10.49 -7.83
N ARG A 110 -16.65 -11.26 -7.49
CA ARG A 110 -16.72 -12.70 -7.79
C ARG A 110 -16.92 -13.00 -9.28
N TYR A 111 -17.77 -12.22 -9.95
CA TYR A 111 -18.13 -12.46 -11.35
C TYR A 111 -16.98 -12.11 -12.29
N VAL A 112 -16.33 -10.97 -12.05
CA VAL A 112 -15.19 -10.51 -12.85
C VAL A 112 -13.90 -11.02 -12.20
N ASP A 113 -13.74 -12.34 -12.22
CA ASP A 113 -12.47 -12.96 -11.89
C ASP A 113 -11.42 -12.59 -12.95
N GLN A 114 -10.17 -12.42 -12.53
CA GLN A 114 -9.09 -11.91 -13.35
C GLN A 114 -8.60 -12.98 -14.34
N GLY A 115 -9.40 -13.24 -15.39
CA GLY A 115 -9.02 -14.10 -16.51
C GLY A 115 -9.34 -15.59 -16.34
N GLY A 116 -10.50 -15.95 -15.79
CA GLY A 116 -10.98 -17.34 -15.72
C GLY A 116 -10.39 -18.09 -14.54
N ASN A 117 -10.67 -17.62 -13.32
CA ASN A 117 -10.24 -18.19 -12.04
C ASN A 117 -8.73 -18.13 -11.71
N LYS A 118 -7.91 -17.38 -12.44
CA LYS A 118 -6.48 -17.19 -12.09
C LYS A 118 -6.28 -16.33 -10.83
N ARG A 119 -7.16 -15.37 -10.58
CA ARG A 119 -7.19 -14.55 -9.36
C ARG A 119 -8.60 -13.94 -9.19
N PRO A 120 -9.29 -14.10 -8.05
CA PRO A 120 -10.57 -13.42 -7.83
C PRO A 120 -10.39 -11.90 -7.82
N GLY A 121 -11.40 -11.15 -8.24
CA GLY A 121 -11.39 -9.69 -8.11
C GLY A 121 -11.26 -9.29 -6.64
N ALA A 122 -10.41 -8.30 -6.34
CA ALA A 122 -10.09 -7.93 -4.96
C ALA A 122 -10.28 -6.42 -4.77
N PHE A 123 -11.34 -6.06 -4.04
CA PHE A 123 -11.68 -4.66 -3.73
C PHE A 123 -11.59 -4.46 -2.21
N ALA A 124 -10.82 -3.47 -1.78
CA ALA A 124 -10.83 -2.93 -0.42
C ALA A 124 -11.77 -1.74 -0.34
N ILE A 125 -12.77 -1.84 0.53
CA ILE A 125 -13.73 -0.77 0.78
C ILE A 125 -13.24 0.04 1.98
N TYR A 126 -13.13 1.36 1.79
CA TYR A 126 -12.71 2.31 2.81
C TYR A 126 -13.92 3.06 3.34
N LEU A 127 -14.03 3.14 4.67
CA LEU A 127 -15.07 3.88 5.37
C LEU A 127 -14.49 4.70 6.54
N GLU A 128 -14.92 5.95 6.69
CA GLU A 128 -14.61 6.75 7.89
C GLU A 128 -15.50 6.34 9.08
N PRO A 129 -14.95 6.26 10.32
CA PRO A 129 -15.65 5.69 11.47
C PRO A 129 -16.81 6.56 12.01
N TRP A 130 -17.02 7.76 11.49
CA TRP A 130 -18.20 8.57 11.81
C TRP A 130 -19.45 8.13 11.04
N HIS A 131 -19.31 7.31 9.99
CA HIS A 131 -20.44 6.94 9.15
C HIS A 131 -21.50 6.13 9.93
N ALA A 132 -22.79 6.43 9.75
CA ALA A 132 -23.85 5.81 10.55
C ALA A 132 -24.02 4.30 10.35
N ASP A 133 -23.63 3.76 9.19
CA ASP A 133 -23.63 2.31 8.92
C ASP A 133 -22.35 1.57 9.40
N ILE A 134 -21.48 2.21 10.20
CA ILE A 134 -20.15 1.66 10.56
C ILE A 134 -20.20 0.29 11.26
N PHE A 135 -21.17 0.05 12.15
CA PHE A 135 -21.28 -1.25 12.83
C PHE A 135 -21.66 -2.38 11.87
N ASP A 136 -22.57 -2.11 10.94
CA ASP A 136 -22.95 -3.10 9.92
C ASP A 136 -21.77 -3.36 8.97
N PHE A 137 -21.02 -2.31 8.60
CA PHE A 137 -19.79 -2.42 7.81
C PHE A 137 -18.75 -3.34 8.45
N LEU A 138 -18.49 -3.21 9.76
CA LEU A 138 -17.57 -4.07 10.50
C LEU A 138 -17.98 -5.55 10.55
N ASN A 139 -19.26 -5.85 10.30
CA ASN A 139 -19.78 -7.21 10.32
C ASN A 139 -19.78 -7.91 8.94
N LEU A 140 -19.50 -7.19 7.85
CA LEU A 140 -19.71 -7.70 6.48
C LEU A 140 -18.82 -8.91 6.12
N ARG A 141 -17.63 -9.02 6.72
CA ARG A 141 -16.68 -10.12 6.49
C ARG A 141 -16.81 -11.27 7.47
N LYS A 142 -17.58 -11.09 8.57
CA LYS A 142 -17.71 -12.14 9.59
C LYS A 142 -18.31 -13.42 8.98
N ASN A 143 -17.81 -14.57 9.41
CA ASN A 143 -18.31 -15.86 8.91
C ASN A 143 -19.73 -16.15 9.41
N THR A 144 -20.04 -15.78 10.65
CA THR A 144 -21.37 -15.93 11.28
C THR A 144 -22.34 -14.84 10.81
N GLY A 145 -23.65 -15.06 10.97
CA GLY A 145 -24.74 -14.12 10.63
C GLY A 145 -25.45 -14.41 9.30
N THR A 146 -26.46 -13.60 8.97
CA THR A 146 -27.31 -13.81 7.79
C THR A 146 -26.60 -13.38 6.50
N GLU A 147 -26.74 -14.17 5.44
CA GLU A 147 -26.08 -13.93 4.14
C GLU A 147 -26.48 -12.58 3.51
N GLU A 148 -27.69 -12.10 3.79
CA GLU A 148 -28.18 -10.81 3.29
C GLU A 148 -27.41 -9.62 3.86
N LEU A 149 -26.67 -9.82 4.95
CA LEU A 149 -25.86 -8.83 5.65
C LEU A 149 -24.36 -9.10 5.50
N ARG A 150 -23.94 -9.86 4.49
CA ARG A 150 -22.54 -10.27 4.29
C ARG A 150 -22.03 -9.97 2.89
N ALA A 151 -20.75 -9.68 2.80
CA ALA A 151 -20.01 -9.41 1.56
C ALA A 151 -18.54 -9.85 1.73
N ARG A 152 -18.33 -11.15 1.97
CA ARG A 152 -17.06 -11.72 2.43
C ARG A 152 -15.94 -11.72 1.37
N ASP A 153 -16.28 -11.56 0.10
CA ASP A 153 -15.31 -11.53 -1.00
C ASP A 153 -14.64 -10.14 -1.12
N LEU A 154 -15.13 -9.14 -0.39
CA LEU A 154 -14.53 -7.81 -0.27
C LEU A 154 -13.57 -7.73 0.92
N PHE A 155 -12.62 -6.80 0.83
CA PHE A 155 -11.74 -6.38 1.92
C PHE A 155 -12.28 -5.07 2.53
N TYR A 156 -11.96 -4.84 3.79
CA TYR A 156 -12.50 -3.72 4.56
C TYR A 156 -11.37 -2.94 5.22
N ALA A 157 -11.49 -1.62 5.18
CA ALA A 157 -10.50 -0.70 5.71
C ALA A 157 -11.20 0.50 6.36
N LEU A 158 -10.59 1.00 7.44
CA LEU A 158 -11.01 2.24 8.10
C LEU A 158 -10.09 3.38 7.69
N TRP A 159 -10.70 4.53 7.40
CA TRP A 159 -10.03 5.80 7.15
C TRP A 159 -10.26 6.72 8.35
N ILE A 160 -9.34 6.68 9.31
CA ILE A 160 -9.57 7.09 10.70
C ILE A 160 -9.07 8.52 10.91
N PRO A 161 -9.94 9.48 11.28
CA PRO A 161 -9.51 10.80 11.72
C PRO A 161 -8.90 10.73 13.14
N ASP A 162 -7.93 11.60 13.42
CA ASP A 162 -7.27 11.72 14.73
C ASP A 162 -8.29 11.97 15.84
N LEU A 163 -9.35 12.74 15.56
CA LEU A 163 -10.44 13.00 16.49
C LEU A 163 -11.08 11.73 17.05
N PHE A 164 -11.25 10.70 16.23
CA PHE A 164 -11.82 9.43 16.70
C PHE A 164 -10.90 8.81 17.76
N MET A 165 -9.59 8.78 17.49
CA MET A 165 -8.60 8.24 18.44
C MET A 165 -8.54 9.07 19.73
N LYS A 166 -8.56 10.42 19.64
CA LYS A 166 -8.64 11.33 20.79
C LYS A 166 -9.88 11.05 21.65
N ARG A 167 -11.04 10.81 21.02
CA ARG A 167 -12.30 10.50 21.73
C ARG A 167 -12.28 9.09 22.33
N VAL A 168 -11.63 8.10 21.71
CA VAL A 168 -11.43 6.76 22.29
C VAL A 168 -10.58 6.84 23.56
N GLU A 169 -9.45 7.55 23.49
CA GLU A 169 -8.51 7.71 24.60
C GLU A 169 -9.15 8.43 25.80
N SER A 170 -9.85 9.53 25.55
CA SER A 170 -10.54 10.31 26.58
C SER A 170 -11.88 9.72 27.05
N ASN A 171 -12.28 8.56 26.51
CA ASN A 171 -13.62 7.97 26.71
C ASN A 171 -14.77 8.96 26.41
N GLY A 172 -14.59 9.78 25.38
CA GLY A 172 -15.54 10.77 24.92
C GLY A 172 -16.71 10.17 24.13
N VAL A 173 -17.66 11.05 23.78
CA VAL A 173 -18.78 10.73 22.89
C VAL A 173 -18.32 10.77 21.45
N TRP A 174 -18.84 9.84 20.64
CA TRP A 174 -18.71 9.76 19.20
C TRP A 174 -20.08 9.81 18.54
N SER A 175 -20.26 10.74 17.62
CA SER A 175 -21.47 10.92 16.83
C SER A 175 -21.38 10.18 15.48
N LEU A 176 -22.35 9.31 15.25
CA LEU A 176 -22.56 8.65 13.98
C LEU A 176 -23.45 9.52 13.09
N MET A 177 -22.97 9.82 11.89
CA MET A 177 -23.57 10.78 10.98
C MET A 177 -23.85 10.16 9.60
N CYS A 178 -24.90 10.64 8.94
CA CYS A 178 -25.15 10.36 7.53
C CYS A 178 -24.53 11.47 6.67
N PRO A 179 -23.73 11.17 5.62
CA PRO A 179 -23.10 12.18 4.78
C PRO A 179 -24.11 13.11 4.07
N HIS A 180 -25.33 12.63 3.81
CA HIS A 180 -26.40 13.47 3.27
C HIS A 180 -26.83 14.59 4.26
N LYS A 181 -26.84 14.31 5.56
CA LYS A 181 -27.16 15.29 6.61
C LYS A 181 -25.93 16.08 7.05
N CYS A 182 -24.74 15.52 6.91
CA CYS A 182 -23.46 16.09 7.33
C CYS A 182 -22.47 16.02 6.16
N PRO A 183 -22.64 16.86 5.12
CA PRO A 183 -21.81 16.82 3.93
C PRO A 183 -20.35 17.20 4.22
N ASP A 184 -19.46 16.91 3.27
CA ASP A 184 -18.07 17.40 3.23
C ASP A 184 -17.11 16.96 4.35
N LEU A 185 -17.55 16.13 5.30
CA LEU A 185 -16.65 15.52 6.30
C LEU A 185 -15.49 14.73 5.64
N HIS A 186 -15.76 14.07 4.53
CA HIS A 186 -14.76 13.33 3.75
C HIS A 186 -13.92 14.21 2.82
N GLU A 187 -14.26 15.50 2.67
CA GLU A 187 -13.54 16.48 1.84
C GLU A 187 -12.57 17.35 2.67
N CYS A 188 -12.49 17.14 3.97
CA CYS A 188 -11.57 17.84 4.86
C CYS A 188 -10.87 16.87 5.82
N TRP A 189 -9.77 17.30 6.43
CA TRP A 189 -8.95 16.53 7.36
C TRP A 189 -8.35 17.44 8.43
N GLY A 190 -7.80 16.84 9.50
CA GLY A 190 -7.18 17.53 10.62
C GLY A 190 -8.12 18.52 11.31
N GLU A 191 -7.61 19.70 11.65
CA GLU A 191 -8.38 20.72 12.37
C GLU A 191 -9.68 21.14 11.64
N LYS A 192 -9.66 21.20 10.30
CA LYS A 192 -10.85 21.54 9.51
C LYS A 192 -11.94 20.48 9.66
N PHE A 193 -11.55 19.20 9.70
CA PHE A 193 -12.47 18.10 9.96
C PHE A 193 -13.04 18.20 11.38
N GLU A 194 -12.19 18.42 12.38
CA GLU A 194 -12.61 18.55 13.78
C GLU A 194 -13.66 19.64 13.97
N GLN A 195 -13.39 20.84 13.46
CA GLN A 195 -14.32 21.97 13.53
C GLN A 195 -15.66 21.69 12.84
N LEU A 196 -15.64 21.07 11.65
CA LEU A 196 -16.86 20.75 10.90
C LEU A 196 -17.68 19.67 11.60
N TYR A 197 -17.02 18.63 12.09
CA TYR A 197 -17.66 17.53 12.83
C TYR A 197 -18.32 18.04 14.10
N GLU A 198 -17.61 18.80 14.93
CA GLU A 198 -18.14 19.34 16.19
C GLU A 198 -19.25 20.37 15.96
N LYS A 199 -19.18 21.13 14.87
CA LYS A 199 -20.30 21.98 14.43
C LYS A 199 -21.55 21.15 14.19
N TYR A 200 -21.46 20.04 13.45
CA TYR A 200 -22.60 19.15 13.22
C TYR A 200 -23.10 18.45 14.50
N GLU A 201 -22.21 18.14 15.45
CA GLU A 201 -22.62 17.70 16.78
C GLU A 201 -23.47 18.77 17.49
N SER A 202 -23.02 20.04 17.48
CA SER A 202 -23.73 21.16 18.12
C SER A 202 -25.10 21.45 17.48
N GLU A 203 -25.20 21.27 16.16
CA GLU A 203 -26.43 21.40 15.38
C GLU A 203 -27.36 20.18 15.52
N LYS A 204 -26.94 19.14 16.25
CA LYS A 204 -27.65 17.86 16.44
C LYS A 204 -27.98 17.15 15.12
N ARG A 205 -27.05 17.20 14.15
CA ARG A 205 -27.18 16.59 12.81
C ARG A 205 -26.68 15.14 12.74
N TYR A 206 -26.59 14.47 13.88
CA TYR A 206 -26.19 13.06 13.99
C TYR A 206 -27.40 12.11 13.99
N GLU A 207 -27.18 10.86 13.60
CA GLU A 207 -28.17 9.78 13.72
C GLU A 207 -28.15 9.15 15.12
N LEU A 208 -26.95 8.98 15.69
CA LEU A 208 -26.76 8.34 16.99
C LEU A 208 -25.48 8.84 17.66
N GLN A 209 -25.51 9.01 18.98
CA GLN A 209 -24.32 9.22 19.80
C GLN A 209 -24.01 7.99 20.64
N ILE A 210 -22.74 7.60 20.68
CA ILE A 210 -22.24 6.44 21.43
C ILE A 210 -20.96 6.81 22.18
N PRO A 211 -20.58 6.07 23.23
CA PRO A 211 -19.21 6.12 23.73
C PRO A 211 -18.24 5.71 22.61
N ALA A 212 -17.17 6.48 22.38
CA ALA A 212 -16.20 6.18 21.32
C ALA A 212 -15.57 4.78 21.49
N GLN A 213 -15.32 4.38 22.74
CA GLN A 213 -14.80 3.05 23.08
C GLN A 213 -15.74 1.92 22.65
N LYS A 214 -17.06 2.14 22.57
CA LYS A 214 -18.00 1.12 22.08
C LYS A 214 -17.71 0.76 20.62
N LEU A 215 -17.43 1.76 19.77
CA LEU A 215 -17.03 1.50 18.39
C LEU A 215 -15.64 0.88 18.32
N TRP A 216 -14.71 1.35 19.17
CA TRP A 216 -13.37 0.76 19.26
C TRP A 216 -13.39 -0.74 19.58
N TYR A 217 -14.21 -1.18 20.55
CA TYR A 217 -14.38 -2.60 20.85
C TYR A 217 -14.91 -3.40 19.66
N ALA A 218 -15.86 -2.86 18.90
CA ALA A 218 -16.39 -3.53 17.71
C ALA A 218 -15.34 -3.64 16.58
N ILE A 219 -14.46 -2.65 16.45
CA ILE A 219 -13.33 -2.70 15.51
C ILE A 219 -12.38 -3.84 15.91
N ILE A 220 -11.97 -3.90 17.18
CA ILE A 220 -11.09 -4.97 17.69
C ILE A 220 -11.73 -6.34 17.53
N GLU A 221 -13.01 -6.49 17.87
CA GLU A 221 -13.73 -7.76 17.70
C GLU A 221 -13.71 -8.23 16.25
N SER A 222 -13.98 -7.33 15.29
CA SER A 222 -13.91 -7.65 13.86
C SER A 222 -12.49 -8.07 13.43
N GLN A 223 -11.45 -7.40 13.94
CA GLN A 223 -10.05 -7.73 13.67
C GLN A 223 -9.65 -9.09 14.25
N VAL A 224 -10.07 -9.41 15.46
CA VAL A 224 -9.81 -10.72 16.08
C VAL A 224 -10.49 -11.83 15.29
N GLU A 225 -11.72 -11.63 14.82
CA GLU A 225 -12.46 -12.63 14.06
C GLU A 225 -11.96 -12.81 12.61
N THR A 226 -11.51 -11.73 11.96
CA THR A 226 -11.32 -11.73 10.50
C THR A 226 -9.95 -11.24 10.02
N GLY A 227 -9.12 -10.69 10.91
CA GLY A 227 -7.88 -9.98 10.57
C GLY A 227 -8.08 -8.60 9.94
N THR A 228 -9.33 -8.12 9.85
CA THR A 228 -9.72 -6.84 9.21
C THR A 228 -10.78 -6.12 10.08
N PRO A 229 -11.02 -4.81 9.94
CA PRO A 229 -10.58 -3.92 8.88
C PRO A 229 -9.10 -3.51 8.98
N TYR A 230 -8.53 -3.12 7.85
CA TYR A 230 -7.25 -2.40 7.80
C TYR A 230 -7.38 -1.06 8.53
N MET A 231 -6.27 -0.58 9.09
CA MET A 231 -6.23 0.65 9.90
C MET A 231 -5.37 1.69 9.20
N LEU A 232 -5.99 2.78 8.75
CA LEU A 232 -5.27 3.90 8.14
C LEU A 232 -5.69 5.21 8.79
N TYR A 233 -4.71 6.06 9.07
CA TYR A 233 -4.92 7.32 9.78
C TYR A 233 -5.00 8.48 8.77
N LYS A 234 -6.24 8.91 8.49
CA LYS A 234 -6.59 9.92 7.48
C LYS A 234 -5.74 11.18 7.59
N ASP A 235 -5.60 11.71 8.81
CA ASP A 235 -4.94 12.99 9.04
C ASP A 235 -3.42 12.87 8.86
N ALA A 236 -2.82 11.77 9.30
CA ALA A 236 -1.42 11.46 9.03
C ALA A 236 -1.14 11.27 7.53
N CYS A 237 -2.02 10.58 6.81
CA CYS A 237 -1.91 10.38 5.38
C CYS A 237 -2.01 11.70 4.60
N ASN A 238 -2.94 12.57 4.96
CA ASN A 238 -3.15 13.84 4.29
C ASN A 238 -2.07 14.88 4.61
N SER A 239 -1.70 15.04 5.89
CA SER A 239 -0.69 16.02 6.32
C SER A 239 0.69 15.76 5.74
N LYS A 240 1.01 14.49 5.46
CA LYS A 240 2.34 14.03 5.05
C LYS A 240 2.37 13.49 3.62
N SER A 241 1.43 13.95 2.79
CA SER A 241 1.43 13.66 1.36
C SER A 241 1.95 14.85 0.57
N ASN A 242 2.81 14.59 -0.42
CA ASN A 242 3.18 15.59 -1.41
C ASN A 242 2.02 15.96 -2.35
N GLN A 243 0.95 15.15 -2.38
CA GLN A 243 -0.27 15.43 -3.14
C GLN A 243 -1.32 16.22 -2.34
N GLN A 244 -1.01 16.70 -1.13
CA GLN A 244 -1.96 17.49 -0.33
C GLN A 244 -2.42 18.79 -0.99
N ASN A 245 -1.72 19.26 -2.03
CA ASN A 245 -2.11 20.39 -2.85
C ASN A 245 -3.31 20.12 -3.77
N LEU A 246 -3.67 18.85 -4.00
CA LEU A 246 -4.77 18.45 -4.88
C LEU A 246 -6.13 18.47 -4.19
N GLY A 247 -6.16 18.30 -2.87
CA GLY A 247 -7.36 18.16 -2.06
C GLY A 247 -7.20 17.07 -1.00
N THR A 248 -8.30 16.71 -0.35
CA THR A 248 -8.30 15.65 0.65
C THR A 248 -8.21 14.28 -0.01
N ILE A 249 -7.22 13.49 0.41
CA ILE A 249 -7.07 12.09 0.05
C ILE A 249 -8.06 11.26 0.90
N LYS A 250 -8.83 10.41 0.22
CA LYS A 250 -10.02 9.76 0.80
C LYS A 250 -9.84 8.28 1.09
N CYS A 251 -8.85 7.62 0.52
CA CYS A 251 -8.54 6.22 0.80
C CYS A 251 -7.10 5.89 0.41
N SER A 252 -6.73 4.65 0.73
CA SER A 252 -5.60 3.97 0.14
C SER A 252 -6.08 2.90 -0.88
N ASN A 253 -5.16 2.08 -1.38
CA ASN A 253 -5.41 1.01 -2.34
C ASN A 253 -5.79 -0.31 -1.65
N LEU A 254 -5.79 -1.42 -2.40
CA LEU A 254 -6.06 -2.76 -1.87
C LEU A 254 -5.09 -3.17 -0.73
N CYS A 255 -3.83 -2.76 -0.81
CA CYS A 255 -2.75 -3.26 0.05
C CYS A 255 -2.23 -2.21 1.06
N THR A 256 -2.90 -1.05 1.17
CA THR A 256 -2.69 0.00 2.18
C THR A 256 -1.40 0.84 2.05
N GLU A 257 -0.55 0.58 1.05
CA GLU A 257 0.73 1.26 0.88
C GLU A 257 0.65 2.55 0.05
N ILE A 258 -0.40 2.70 -0.77
CA ILE A 258 -0.52 3.82 -1.70
C ILE A 258 -1.48 4.87 -1.16
N ILE A 259 -1.00 6.11 -1.05
CA ILE A 259 -1.77 7.26 -0.55
C ILE A 259 -1.81 8.31 -1.66
N GLU A 260 -2.75 8.15 -2.58
CA GLU A 260 -2.90 9.00 -3.76
C GLU A 260 -4.28 9.66 -3.81
N TYR A 261 -4.34 10.86 -4.37
CA TYR A 261 -5.57 11.61 -4.54
C TYR A 261 -6.51 10.93 -5.56
N THR A 262 -7.81 11.03 -5.29
CA THR A 262 -8.88 10.52 -6.15
C THR A 262 -10.02 11.52 -6.20
N SER A 263 -10.64 11.67 -7.37
CA SER A 263 -11.81 12.52 -7.58
C SER A 263 -12.78 11.84 -8.55
N LYS A 264 -13.91 12.47 -8.85
CA LYS A 264 -14.85 11.98 -9.87
C LYS A 264 -14.17 11.74 -11.23
N ASP A 265 -13.18 12.56 -11.57
CA ASP A 265 -12.49 12.55 -12.87
C ASP A 265 -11.10 11.90 -12.82
N GLU A 266 -10.69 11.41 -11.64
CA GLU A 266 -9.34 10.91 -11.39
C GLU A 266 -9.36 9.61 -10.57
N ILE A 267 -8.96 8.52 -11.23
CA ILE A 267 -8.73 7.22 -10.58
C ILE A 267 -7.22 7.07 -10.43
N ALA A 268 -6.71 7.06 -9.21
CA ALA A 268 -5.27 6.93 -8.96
C ALA A 268 -4.74 5.55 -9.34
N VAL A 269 -3.44 5.46 -9.68
CA VAL A 269 -2.84 4.28 -10.34
C VAL A 269 -1.46 3.98 -9.75
N CYS A 270 -1.28 2.73 -9.34
CA CYS A 270 -0.05 2.30 -8.66
C CYS A 270 0.93 1.66 -9.64
N ASN A 271 2.01 2.39 -9.98
CA ASN A 271 3.12 1.92 -10.82
C ASN A 271 4.24 1.36 -9.93
N LEU A 272 4.37 0.03 -9.85
CA LEU A 272 5.10 -0.63 -8.77
C LEU A 272 6.33 -1.44 -9.21
N ALA A 273 7.40 -1.36 -8.42
CA ALA A 273 8.54 -2.26 -8.47
C ALA A 273 9.15 -2.41 -7.07
N SER A 274 9.84 -3.53 -6.80
CA SER A 274 10.53 -3.74 -5.53
C SER A 274 12.00 -4.07 -5.71
N ILE A 275 12.83 -3.50 -4.85
CA ILE A 275 14.29 -3.69 -4.82
C ILE A 275 14.64 -4.81 -3.83
N ALA A 276 15.52 -5.73 -4.25
CA ALA A 276 15.99 -6.82 -3.41
C ALA A 276 17.15 -6.33 -2.53
N VAL A 277 16.85 -5.82 -1.33
CA VAL A 277 17.84 -5.11 -0.49
C VAL A 277 18.96 -6.03 0.02
N ASN A 278 18.72 -7.34 0.07
CA ASN A 278 19.75 -8.33 0.39
C ASN A 278 20.88 -8.39 -0.64
N MET A 279 20.66 -7.97 -1.88
CA MET A 279 21.67 -8.00 -2.95
C MET A 279 22.79 -6.96 -2.77
N PHE A 280 22.64 -6.04 -1.83
CA PHE A 280 23.61 -4.96 -1.57
C PHE A 280 24.51 -5.24 -0.37
N VAL A 281 24.36 -6.41 0.27
CA VAL A 281 25.29 -6.87 1.32
C VAL A 281 26.54 -7.47 0.65
N LYS A 282 27.71 -6.92 0.96
CA LYS A 282 29.00 -7.39 0.45
C LYS A 282 29.54 -8.58 1.26
N PRO A 283 30.47 -9.37 0.72
CA PRO A 283 31.08 -10.49 1.44
C PRO A 283 31.78 -10.12 2.75
N ASP A 284 32.23 -8.87 2.88
CA ASP A 284 32.84 -8.31 4.10
C ASP A 284 31.80 -7.81 5.13
N LYS A 285 30.51 -8.09 4.90
CA LYS A 285 29.38 -7.66 5.74
C LYS A 285 29.25 -6.13 5.85
N THR A 286 29.62 -5.41 4.80
CA THR A 286 29.27 -4.00 4.62
C THR A 286 28.12 -3.86 3.62
N TYR A 287 27.38 -2.74 3.69
CA TYR A 287 26.23 -2.49 2.82
C TYR A 287 26.57 -1.47 1.71
N ASP A 288 26.25 -1.79 0.45
CA ASP A 288 26.58 -0.96 -0.71
C ASP A 288 25.48 0.08 -1.04
N PHE A 289 25.52 1.20 -0.32
CA PHE A 289 24.55 2.28 -0.52
C PHE A 289 24.66 2.98 -1.87
N GLU A 290 25.86 3.10 -2.46
CA GLU A 290 26.02 3.71 -3.79
C GLU A 290 25.44 2.82 -4.90
N LYS A 291 25.64 1.51 -4.80
CA LYS A 291 25.01 0.56 -5.72
C LYS A 291 23.49 0.57 -5.56
N LEU A 292 22.98 0.66 -4.32
CA LEU A 292 21.54 0.80 -4.06
C LEU A 292 20.99 2.06 -4.72
N ARG A 293 21.60 3.23 -4.48
CA ARG A 293 21.21 4.50 -5.13
C ARG A 293 21.21 4.36 -6.66
N THR A 294 22.21 3.72 -7.24
CA THR A 294 22.30 3.50 -8.69
C THR A 294 21.12 2.69 -9.21
N VAL A 295 20.79 1.56 -8.56
CA VAL A 295 19.67 0.70 -8.96
C VAL A 295 18.34 1.43 -8.80
N VAL A 296 18.15 2.16 -7.71
CA VAL A 296 16.93 2.97 -7.47
C VAL A 296 16.69 3.94 -8.60
N LYS A 297 17.72 4.65 -9.07
CA LYS A 297 17.59 5.61 -10.18
C LYS A 297 17.10 4.94 -11.46
N VAL A 298 17.58 3.72 -11.75
CA VAL A 298 17.12 2.92 -12.88
C VAL A 298 15.64 2.55 -12.72
N VAL A 299 15.25 2.07 -11.52
CA VAL A 299 13.85 1.73 -11.22
C VAL A 299 12.93 2.94 -11.38
N THR A 300 13.32 4.12 -10.86
CA THR A 300 12.57 5.37 -11.03
C THR A 300 12.34 5.71 -12.51
N LYS A 301 13.40 5.62 -13.34
CA LYS A 301 13.32 5.88 -14.78
C LYS A 301 12.43 4.87 -15.49
N ASN A 302 12.50 3.60 -15.10
CA ASN A 302 11.66 2.53 -15.65
C ASN A 302 10.18 2.76 -15.34
N LEU A 303 9.85 3.04 -14.07
CA LEU A 303 8.48 3.30 -13.65
C LEU A 303 7.93 4.56 -14.31
N ASN A 304 8.74 5.60 -14.47
CA ASN A 304 8.32 6.80 -15.21
C ASN A 304 7.99 6.50 -16.69
N LYS A 305 8.77 5.64 -17.37
CA LYS A 305 8.45 5.18 -18.73
C LYS A 305 7.17 4.34 -18.78
N ILE A 306 6.94 3.50 -17.76
CA ILE A 306 5.73 2.67 -17.65
C ILE A 306 4.46 3.52 -17.69
N ILE A 307 4.44 4.68 -17.02
CA ILE A 307 3.29 5.60 -17.04
C ILE A 307 2.86 5.94 -18.48
N ASP A 308 3.81 6.18 -19.38
CA ASP A 308 3.51 6.63 -20.74
C ASP A 308 3.07 5.49 -21.66
N ILE A 309 3.58 4.27 -21.45
CA ILE A 309 3.28 3.10 -22.30
C ILE A 309 2.10 2.27 -21.80
N ASN A 310 1.63 2.50 -20.57
CA ASN A 310 0.59 1.71 -19.94
C ASN A 310 -0.74 1.81 -20.70
N TYR A 311 -1.41 0.66 -20.86
CA TYR A 311 -2.79 0.62 -21.31
C TYR A 311 -3.72 0.81 -20.10
N TYR A 312 -4.39 1.96 -20.03
CA TYR A 312 -5.34 2.26 -18.96
C TYR A 312 -6.72 1.68 -19.25
N PRO A 313 -7.32 0.90 -18.33
CA PRO A 313 -8.66 0.32 -18.51
C PRO A 313 -9.79 1.35 -18.60
N VAL A 314 -9.59 2.53 -17.99
CA VAL A 314 -10.55 3.63 -17.89
C VAL A 314 -9.84 4.98 -18.08
N PRO A 315 -10.49 5.99 -18.70
CA PRO A 315 -9.85 7.26 -19.03
C PRO A 315 -9.44 8.09 -17.80
N GLU A 316 -10.20 8.02 -16.71
CA GLU A 316 -9.93 8.70 -15.44
C GLU A 316 -8.60 8.24 -14.83
N ALA A 317 -8.21 6.97 -15.08
CA ALA A 317 -6.93 6.42 -14.65
C ALA A 317 -5.76 6.99 -15.44
N ARG A 318 -5.93 7.17 -16.76
CA ARG A 318 -4.94 7.85 -17.60
C ARG A 318 -4.77 9.30 -17.16
N ASN A 319 -5.89 10.00 -16.95
CA ASN A 319 -5.91 11.40 -16.52
C ASN A 319 -5.10 11.61 -15.23
N SER A 320 -5.36 10.79 -14.19
CA SER A 320 -4.63 10.87 -12.93
C SER A 320 -3.13 10.60 -13.10
N ASN A 321 -2.77 9.49 -13.75
CA ASN A 321 -1.37 9.09 -13.86
C ASN A 321 -0.54 10.06 -14.73
N GLU A 322 -1.11 10.63 -15.80
CA GLU A 322 -0.42 11.63 -16.62
C GLU A 322 -0.25 12.97 -15.89
N ARG A 323 -1.21 13.38 -15.05
CA ARG A 323 -1.16 14.65 -14.30
C ARG A 323 -0.22 14.67 -13.10
N HIS A 324 -0.13 13.55 -12.38
CA HIS A 324 0.59 13.49 -11.10
C HIS A 324 1.82 12.58 -11.16
N ARG A 325 1.86 11.65 -12.12
CA ARG A 325 2.96 10.72 -12.37
C ARG A 325 3.51 9.99 -11.13
N PRO A 326 2.67 9.51 -10.19
CA PRO A 326 3.16 8.83 -9.00
C PRO A 326 3.80 7.48 -9.36
N ILE A 327 4.81 7.08 -8.60
CA ILE A 327 5.41 5.75 -8.67
C ILE A 327 5.54 5.19 -7.25
N GLY A 328 5.54 3.86 -7.13
CA GLY A 328 5.70 3.16 -5.85
C GLY A 328 6.88 2.21 -5.89
N ILE A 329 8.03 2.67 -5.42
CA ILE A 329 9.21 1.84 -5.21
C ILE A 329 9.13 1.26 -3.79
N GLY A 330 9.15 -0.06 -3.72
CA GLY A 330 9.22 -0.80 -2.46
C GLY A 330 10.51 -1.61 -2.35
N ILE A 331 10.56 -2.45 -1.33
CA ILE A 331 11.66 -3.39 -1.11
C ILE A 331 11.15 -4.81 -0.91
N GLN A 332 12.08 -5.75 -0.89
CA GLN A 332 11.91 -7.12 -0.43
C GLN A 332 13.24 -7.61 0.12
N GLY A 333 13.20 -8.62 0.97
CA GLY A 333 14.40 -9.21 1.57
C GLY A 333 15.05 -8.35 2.65
N LEU A 334 14.27 -7.55 3.39
CA LEU A 334 14.80 -6.76 4.50
C LEU A 334 15.37 -7.66 5.61
N ALA A 335 14.62 -8.69 6.00
CA ALA A 335 15.09 -9.66 6.98
C ALA A 335 16.31 -10.45 6.48
N ASP A 336 16.35 -10.82 5.20
CA ASP A 336 17.55 -11.43 4.59
C ASP A 336 18.76 -10.50 4.70
N ALA A 337 18.61 -9.21 4.42
CA ALA A 337 19.71 -8.24 4.53
C ALA A 337 20.24 -8.17 5.97
N TYR A 338 19.35 -8.17 6.97
CA TYR A 338 19.75 -8.18 8.38
C TYR A 338 20.48 -9.46 8.77
N ILE A 339 19.96 -10.63 8.38
CA ILE A 339 20.63 -11.91 8.63
C ILE A 339 22.02 -11.96 7.98
N LEU A 340 22.14 -11.51 6.72
CA LEU A 340 23.43 -11.47 6.02
C LEU A 340 24.43 -10.52 6.68
N MET A 341 23.95 -9.38 7.22
CA MET A 341 24.75 -8.43 8.00
C MET A 341 25.04 -8.90 9.43
N ARG A 342 24.37 -9.98 9.89
CA ARG A 342 24.43 -10.51 11.26
C ARG A 342 23.83 -9.55 12.31
N TYR A 343 22.74 -8.90 11.95
CA TYR A 343 21.98 -8.03 12.85
C TYR A 343 20.64 -8.69 13.22
N PRO A 344 20.36 -8.92 14.51
CA PRO A 344 19.01 -9.21 14.98
C PRO A 344 18.03 -8.14 14.49
N PHE A 345 16.81 -8.53 14.14
CA PHE A 345 15.83 -7.61 13.55
C PHE A 345 15.53 -6.39 14.44
N ASP A 346 15.56 -6.57 15.76
CA ASP A 346 15.30 -5.56 16.79
C ASP A 346 16.57 -4.87 17.33
N SER A 347 17.74 -5.15 16.74
CA SER A 347 19.01 -4.54 17.15
C SER A 347 19.12 -3.05 16.77
N PRO A 348 19.90 -2.24 17.53
CA PRO A 348 20.22 -0.87 17.15
C PRO A 348 20.88 -0.77 15.76
N GLU A 349 21.71 -1.74 15.40
CA GLU A 349 22.39 -1.83 14.10
C GLU A 349 21.40 -2.03 12.96
N ALA A 350 20.43 -2.94 13.12
CA ALA A 350 19.34 -3.12 12.15
C ALA A 350 18.46 -1.88 12.05
N SER A 351 18.19 -1.19 13.17
CA SER A 351 17.43 0.06 13.18
C SER A 351 18.12 1.19 12.40
N LEU A 352 19.43 1.35 12.57
CA LEU A 352 20.23 2.32 11.80
C LEU A 352 20.29 1.92 10.32
N LEU A 353 20.54 0.65 10.02
CA LEU A 353 20.59 0.16 8.64
C LEU A 353 19.24 0.34 7.93
N ASN A 354 18.12 0.11 8.63
CA ASN A 354 16.78 0.40 8.13
C ASN A 354 16.67 1.86 7.65
N GLN A 355 17.04 2.80 8.53
CA GLN A 355 17.00 4.22 8.21
C GLN A 355 17.88 4.55 7.00
N GLN A 356 19.10 4.05 6.96
CA GLN A 356 20.06 4.30 5.87
C GLN A 356 19.60 3.71 4.52
N ILE A 357 19.00 2.52 4.53
CA ILE A 357 18.41 1.90 3.33
C ILE A 357 17.31 2.82 2.79
N PHE A 358 16.34 3.20 3.61
CA PHE A 358 15.21 4.02 3.17
C PHE A 358 15.60 5.46 2.80
N GLU A 359 16.58 6.05 3.48
CA GLU A 359 17.19 7.32 3.08
C GLU A 359 17.82 7.22 1.69
N THR A 360 18.55 6.14 1.42
CA THR A 360 19.18 5.90 0.10
C THR A 360 18.15 5.69 -1.00
N LEU A 361 17.09 4.92 -0.74
CA LEU A 361 15.97 4.74 -1.66
C LEU A 361 15.32 6.08 -2.00
N TYR A 362 15.04 6.89 -0.99
CA TYR A 362 14.35 8.17 -1.20
C TYR A 362 15.25 9.17 -1.93
N TYR A 363 16.52 9.26 -1.53
CA TYR A 363 17.51 10.14 -2.15
C TYR A 363 17.71 9.79 -3.64
N GLY A 364 17.98 8.52 -3.95
CA GLY A 364 18.17 8.05 -5.32
C GLY A 364 16.94 8.26 -6.20
N ALA A 365 15.74 8.04 -5.66
CA ALA A 365 14.50 8.22 -6.40
C ALA A 365 14.22 9.70 -6.69
N LEU A 366 14.41 10.59 -5.71
CA LEU A 366 14.30 12.04 -5.90
C LEU A 366 15.33 12.56 -6.90
N GLU A 367 16.57 12.08 -6.82
CA GLU A 367 17.62 12.47 -7.75
C GLU A 367 17.25 12.09 -9.19
N ALA A 368 16.84 10.84 -9.45
CA ALA A 368 16.40 10.44 -10.78
C ALA A 368 15.14 11.20 -11.24
N SER A 369 14.20 11.50 -10.34
CA SER A 369 13.01 12.28 -10.68
C SER A 369 13.35 13.74 -11.01
N CYS A 370 14.36 14.32 -10.35
CA CYS A 370 14.90 15.64 -10.64
C CYS A 370 15.65 15.66 -11.99
N GLU A 371 16.46 14.64 -12.29
CA GLU A 371 17.13 14.47 -13.60
C GLU A 371 16.12 14.35 -14.74
N LEU A 372 14.99 13.68 -14.50
CA LEU A 372 13.90 13.60 -15.46
C LEU A 372 13.19 14.95 -15.63
N ALA A 373 13.01 15.71 -14.54
CA ALA A 373 12.39 17.03 -14.60
C ALA A 373 13.25 18.05 -15.35
N GLU A 374 14.57 18.01 -15.19
CA GLU A 374 15.50 18.84 -15.96
C GLU A 374 15.35 18.61 -17.47
N LYS A 375 15.06 17.37 -17.89
CA LYS A 375 14.94 17.00 -19.32
C LYS A 375 13.52 17.17 -19.88
N LEU A 376 12.51 16.87 -19.08
CA LEU A 376 11.12 16.70 -19.54
C LEU A 376 10.15 17.71 -18.92
N GLY A 377 10.62 18.57 -18.01
CA GLY A 377 9.81 19.40 -17.13
C GLY A 377 9.21 18.61 -15.96
N THR A 378 8.64 19.34 -15.00
CA THR A 378 7.96 18.76 -13.84
C THR A 378 6.65 18.05 -14.23
N TYR A 379 6.04 17.30 -13.30
CA TYR A 379 4.66 16.83 -13.50
C TYR A 379 3.68 18.01 -13.44
N SER A 380 2.52 17.89 -14.09
CA SER A 380 1.59 19.00 -14.35
C SER A 380 1.06 19.71 -13.10
N THR A 381 1.09 19.05 -11.94
CA THR A 381 0.58 19.57 -10.66
C THR A 381 1.67 19.76 -9.61
N TYR A 382 2.92 19.94 -10.06
CA TYR A 382 4.06 20.17 -9.17
C TYR A 382 3.97 21.49 -8.42
N GLU A 383 3.58 22.56 -9.10
CA GLU A 383 3.49 23.88 -8.47
C GLU A 383 2.46 23.91 -7.33
N GLY A 384 2.89 24.41 -6.17
CA GLY A 384 2.10 24.47 -4.96
C GLY A 384 2.20 23.22 -4.06
N SER A 385 2.81 22.13 -4.55
CA SER A 385 3.13 20.95 -3.74
C SER A 385 4.14 21.28 -2.62
N PRO A 386 4.21 20.48 -1.55
CA PRO A 386 5.26 20.61 -0.55
C PRO A 386 6.68 20.55 -1.12
N VAL A 387 6.96 19.63 -2.06
CA VAL A 387 8.30 19.51 -2.67
C VAL A 387 8.66 20.78 -3.44
N SER A 388 7.70 21.44 -4.11
CA SER A 388 7.95 22.73 -4.77
C SER A 388 8.29 23.87 -3.79
N LYS A 389 8.02 23.68 -2.50
CA LYS A 389 8.37 24.59 -1.41
C LYS A 389 9.62 24.15 -0.64
N GLY A 390 10.34 23.15 -1.13
CA GLY A 390 11.54 22.60 -0.49
C GLY A 390 11.27 21.70 0.71
N ILE A 391 10.02 21.24 0.89
CA ILE A 391 9.58 20.36 1.97
C ILE A 391 9.55 18.93 1.44
N LEU A 392 10.48 18.10 1.91
CA LEU A 392 10.56 16.67 1.62
C LEU A 392 9.89 15.85 2.73
N GLN A 393 9.76 14.54 2.53
CA GLN A 393 8.99 13.69 3.42
C GLN A 393 9.44 13.79 4.88
N TYR A 394 10.74 13.68 5.16
CA TYR A 394 11.26 13.75 6.53
C TYR A 394 10.99 15.10 7.22
N ASP A 395 10.88 16.20 6.47
CA ASP A 395 10.52 17.51 7.03
C ASP A 395 9.08 17.46 7.58
N MET A 396 8.16 16.79 6.89
CA MET A 396 6.77 16.62 7.34
C MET A 396 6.64 15.72 8.58
N TRP A 397 7.68 14.94 8.90
CA TRP A 397 7.79 14.16 10.14
C TRP A 397 8.61 14.86 11.22
N ASN A 398 9.09 16.09 10.97
CA ASN A 398 10.02 16.81 11.85
C ASN A 398 11.26 15.98 12.20
N LYS A 399 11.83 15.30 11.20
CA LYS A 399 13.03 14.46 11.33
C LYS A 399 14.20 15.04 10.57
N THR A 400 15.39 14.90 11.13
CA THR A 400 16.67 15.14 10.44
C THR A 400 17.23 13.80 9.98
N PRO A 401 17.52 13.63 8.67
CA PRO A 401 18.17 12.43 8.16
C PRO A 401 19.58 12.21 8.73
N THR A 402 20.17 11.03 8.48
CA THR A 402 21.60 10.81 8.72
C THR A 402 22.47 11.66 7.78
N ASP A 403 23.77 11.68 8.03
CA ASP A 403 24.78 12.35 7.21
C ASP A 403 25.21 11.54 5.97
N LEU A 404 24.59 10.37 5.71
CA LEU A 404 24.93 9.49 4.59
C LEU A 404 24.81 10.17 3.22
N TRP A 405 23.83 11.06 3.04
CA TRP A 405 23.56 11.74 1.78
C TRP A 405 23.45 13.25 1.93
N ASN A 406 23.89 13.99 0.91
CA ASN A 406 23.82 15.45 0.90
C ASN A 406 22.44 15.97 0.49
N TRP A 407 21.50 15.98 1.44
CA TRP A 407 20.14 16.47 1.22
C TRP A 407 20.06 17.95 0.82
N SER A 408 21.00 18.78 1.28
CA SER A 408 21.01 20.21 0.93
C SER A 408 21.31 20.44 -0.55
N GLU A 409 22.25 19.68 -1.12
CA GLU A 409 22.57 19.72 -2.55
C GLU A 409 21.38 19.22 -3.38
N LEU A 410 20.74 18.12 -2.96
CA LEU A 410 19.56 17.60 -3.65
C LEU A 410 18.39 18.60 -3.59
N LYS A 411 18.11 19.21 -2.44
CA LYS A 411 17.09 20.27 -2.33
C LYS A 411 17.39 21.46 -3.24
N ALA A 412 18.66 21.85 -3.39
CA ALA A 412 19.05 22.92 -4.31
C ALA A 412 18.80 22.55 -5.79
N LYS A 413 19.07 21.30 -6.19
CA LYS A 413 18.75 20.79 -7.54
C LYS A 413 17.25 20.76 -7.77
N ILE A 414 16.47 20.25 -6.80
CA ILE A 414 15.00 20.23 -6.86
C ILE A 414 14.42 21.65 -6.92
N ALA A 415 14.97 22.60 -6.16
CA ALA A 415 14.53 23.99 -6.24
C ALA A 415 14.75 24.61 -7.63
N LYS A 416 15.79 24.16 -8.36
CA LYS A 416 16.11 24.64 -9.70
C LYS A 416 15.29 23.97 -10.81
N PHE A 417 15.09 22.64 -10.73
CA PHE A 417 14.53 21.85 -11.83
C PHE A 417 13.18 21.20 -11.51
N GLY A 418 12.79 21.14 -10.24
CA GLY A 418 11.66 20.37 -9.74
C GLY A 418 11.86 18.86 -9.84
N VAL A 419 10.75 18.12 -9.77
CA VAL A 419 10.74 16.65 -9.91
C VAL A 419 9.66 16.19 -10.89
N ARG A 420 9.87 15.03 -11.51
CA ARG A 420 8.98 14.47 -12.54
C ARG A 420 7.82 13.65 -11.96
N ASN A 421 7.91 13.20 -10.71
CA ASN A 421 6.96 12.31 -10.08
C ASN A 421 6.48 12.90 -8.75
N SER A 422 5.17 12.89 -8.50
CA SER A 422 4.59 13.43 -7.26
C SER A 422 4.91 12.58 -6.02
N LEU A 423 4.97 11.25 -6.18
CA LEU A 423 5.27 10.27 -5.13
C LEU A 423 6.24 9.22 -5.69
N LEU A 424 7.03 8.62 -4.80
CA LEU A 424 8.20 7.80 -5.19
C LEU A 424 8.27 6.44 -4.49
N LEU A 425 8.05 6.40 -3.17
CA LEU A 425 8.24 5.19 -2.37
C LEU A 425 6.91 4.73 -1.79
N ALA A 426 6.67 3.42 -1.87
CA ALA A 426 5.52 2.76 -1.26
C ALA A 426 5.84 1.26 -1.10
N PRO A 427 6.42 0.83 0.03
CA PRO A 427 6.72 -0.58 0.28
C PRO A 427 5.44 -1.43 0.27
N MET A 428 5.31 -2.25 -0.77
CA MET A 428 4.13 -3.10 -1.00
C MET A 428 4.34 -4.52 -0.46
N PRO A 429 3.26 -5.31 -0.30
CA PRO A 429 3.38 -6.76 -0.19
C PRO A 429 4.04 -7.35 -1.45
N THR A 430 5.06 -8.18 -1.26
CA THR A 430 5.84 -8.78 -2.36
C THR A 430 5.63 -10.29 -2.46
N ALA A 431 4.48 -10.81 -2.05
CA ALA A 431 4.19 -12.24 -1.91
C ALA A 431 4.67 -13.11 -3.09
N SER A 432 4.32 -12.74 -4.33
CA SER A 432 4.75 -13.50 -5.50
C SER A 432 6.19 -13.20 -5.92
N THR A 433 6.60 -11.94 -5.89
CA THR A 433 7.90 -11.51 -6.43
C THR A 433 9.06 -11.86 -5.51
N ALA A 434 8.90 -11.77 -4.20
CA ALA A 434 9.87 -12.23 -3.21
C ALA A 434 10.06 -13.74 -3.27
N GLN A 435 8.97 -14.49 -3.45
CA GLN A 435 9.06 -15.93 -3.69
C GLN A 435 9.84 -16.27 -4.98
N ILE A 436 9.66 -15.51 -6.06
CA ILE A 436 10.42 -15.70 -7.32
C ILE A 436 11.92 -15.43 -7.10
N LEU A 437 12.26 -14.37 -6.36
CA LEU A 437 13.67 -14.02 -6.10
C LEU A 437 14.31 -14.85 -4.99
N GLY A 438 13.52 -15.54 -4.17
CA GLY A 438 13.98 -16.33 -3.03
C GLY A 438 14.27 -15.50 -1.77
N ASN A 439 13.55 -14.40 -1.59
CA ASN A 439 13.72 -13.46 -0.47
C ASN A 439 12.51 -13.52 0.48
N ASN A 440 12.67 -13.02 1.71
CA ASN A 440 11.57 -12.71 2.60
C ASN A 440 10.72 -11.54 2.06
N GLU A 441 9.44 -11.52 2.44
CA GLU A 441 8.50 -10.54 1.91
C GLU A 441 8.73 -9.13 2.48
N SER A 442 8.72 -8.14 1.59
CA SER A 442 8.65 -6.72 1.93
C SER A 442 9.63 -6.28 3.04
N VAL A 443 9.10 -5.57 4.04
CA VAL A 443 9.77 -5.11 5.27
C VAL A 443 9.57 -6.07 6.44
N GLU A 444 8.97 -7.24 6.20
CA GLU A 444 8.55 -8.16 7.26
C GLU A 444 9.76 -8.87 7.90
N PRO A 445 9.69 -9.20 9.19
CA PRO A 445 10.60 -10.18 9.80
C PRO A 445 10.39 -11.57 9.19
N TYR A 446 11.31 -12.50 9.47
CA TYR A 446 11.09 -13.91 9.11
C TYR A 446 9.91 -14.48 9.89
N THR A 447 8.86 -14.91 9.19
CA THR A 447 7.65 -15.48 9.82
C THR A 447 7.92 -16.84 10.47
N SER A 448 8.78 -17.66 9.85
CA SER A 448 9.14 -18.98 10.34
C SER A 448 10.46 -19.46 9.73
N ASN A 449 11.25 -20.23 10.48
CA ASN A 449 12.45 -20.88 9.95
C ASN A 449 12.17 -22.20 9.21
N ILE A 450 10.95 -22.73 9.31
CA ILE A 450 10.51 -23.88 8.52
C ILE A 450 9.05 -23.73 8.15
N TYR A 451 8.73 -23.87 6.86
CA TYR A 451 7.36 -23.77 6.38
C TYR A 451 7.08 -24.84 5.33
N THR A 452 5.82 -25.28 5.27
CA THR A 452 5.37 -26.27 4.29
C THR A 452 4.89 -25.55 3.04
N ARG A 453 5.58 -25.83 1.92
CA ARG A 453 5.21 -25.36 0.60
C ARG A 453 4.35 -26.41 -0.10
N ARG A 454 3.10 -26.04 -0.40
CA ARG A 454 2.20 -26.84 -1.25
C ARG A 454 2.42 -26.48 -2.71
N VAL A 455 2.71 -27.48 -3.54
CA VAL A 455 2.77 -27.36 -5.01
C VAL A 455 1.97 -28.51 -5.64
N LEU A 456 1.72 -28.45 -6.94
CA LEU A 456 0.96 -29.49 -7.65
C LEU A 456 1.57 -30.90 -7.50
N SER A 457 2.88 -31.00 -7.27
CA SER A 457 3.61 -32.25 -7.07
C SER A 457 3.65 -32.76 -5.62
N GLY A 458 3.06 -32.03 -4.66
CA GLY A 458 3.01 -32.44 -3.24
C GLY A 458 3.33 -31.32 -2.25
N GLU A 459 3.58 -31.72 -1.00
CA GLU A 459 3.98 -30.82 0.07
C GLU A 459 5.48 -30.96 0.36
N PHE A 460 6.21 -29.85 0.36
CA PHE A 460 7.65 -29.81 0.62
C PHE A 460 7.93 -28.93 1.82
N GLN A 461 8.70 -29.43 2.78
CA GLN A 461 9.21 -28.60 3.87
C GLN A 461 10.40 -27.77 3.36
N VAL A 462 10.30 -26.45 3.50
CA VAL A 462 11.36 -25.51 3.15
C VAL A 462 11.90 -24.92 4.45
N VAL A 463 13.20 -25.08 4.64
CA VAL A 463 13.93 -24.48 5.77
C VAL A 463 14.47 -23.13 5.31
N ASN A 464 14.54 -22.16 6.22
CA ASN A 464 15.21 -20.88 5.98
C ASN A 464 16.64 -21.14 5.47
N PRO A 465 16.99 -20.74 4.25
CA PRO A 465 18.27 -21.08 3.63
C PRO A 465 19.47 -20.48 4.37
N HIS A 466 19.29 -19.31 5.02
CA HIS A 466 20.37 -18.68 5.79
C HIS A 466 20.65 -19.47 7.06
N LEU A 467 19.60 -19.82 7.81
CA LEU A 467 19.74 -20.63 9.01
C LEU A 467 20.29 -22.03 8.70
N LEU A 468 19.82 -22.65 7.62
CA LEU A 468 20.33 -23.95 7.18
C LEU A 468 21.84 -23.89 6.92
N LYS A 469 22.30 -22.82 6.25
CA LYS A 469 23.72 -22.59 6.00
C LYS A 469 24.50 -22.44 7.31
N ASP A 470 24.02 -21.59 8.23
CA ASP A 470 24.68 -21.36 9.52
C ASP A 470 24.76 -22.63 10.36
N LEU A 471 23.66 -23.39 10.48
CA LEU A 471 23.64 -24.65 11.22
C LEU A 471 24.54 -25.72 10.57
N THR A 472 24.70 -25.69 9.25
CA THR A 472 25.62 -26.60 8.55
C THR A 472 27.07 -26.21 8.80
N GLU A 473 27.40 -24.92 8.76
CA GLU A 473 28.76 -24.41 9.05
C GLU A 473 29.18 -24.64 10.51
N LEU A 474 28.21 -24.74 11.42
CA LEU A 474 28.42 -25.07 12.83
C LEU A 474 28.40 -26.60 13.13
N ASP A 475 28.27 -27.45 12.11
CA ASP A 475 28.10 -28.91 12.26
C ASP A 475 26.90 -29.29 13.16
N LEU A 476 25.84 -28.47 13.20
CA LEU A 476 24.62 -28.66 13.98
C LEU A 476 23.45 -29.21 13.17
N TRP A 477 23.55 -29.24 11.84
CA TRP A 477 22.46 -29.66 10.97
C TRP A 477 22.36 -31.18 10.81
N ASP A 478 21.28 -31.76 11.35
CA ASP A 478 20.91 -33.16 11.14
C ASP A 478 19.37 -33.34 11.08
N GLU A 479 18.90 -34.57 10.83
CA GLU A 479 17.47 -34.89 10.84
C GLU A 479 16.81 -34.63 12.20
N LYS A 480 17.56 -34.71 13.30
CA LYS A 480 17.04 -34.44 14.65
C LYS A 480 16.76 -32.94 14.82
N MET A 481 17.67 -32.07 14.39
CA MET A 481 17.54 -30.61 14.39
C MET A 481 16.31 -30.19 13.59
N LYS A 482 16.15 -30.72 12.37
CA LYS A 482 14.97 -30.49 11.54
C LYS A 482 13.68 -30.87 12.27
N ASN A 483 13.62 -32.06 12.87
CA ASN A 483 12.44 -32.51 13.63
C ASN A 483 12.18 -31.64 14.87
N GLN A 484 13.22 -31.15 15.55
CA GLN A 484 13.08 -30.20 16.65
C GLN A 484 12.52 -28.86 16.19
N MET A 485 12.96 -28.33 15.05
CA MET A 485 12.40 -27.10 14.46
C MET A 485 10.92 -27.28 14.12
N ILE A 486 10.52 -28.42 13.55
CA ILE A 486 9.11 -28.73 13.27
C ILE A 486 8.30 -28.78 14.56
N ALA A 487 8.81 -29.47 15.59
CA ALA A 487 8.16 -29.59 16.89
C ALA A 487 8.00 -28.23 17.61
N ASN A 488 8.85 -27.25 17.29
CA ASN A 488 8.80 -25.88 17.80
C ASN A 488 8.12 -24.91 16.81
N PHE A 489 7.35 -25.41 15.83
CA PHE A 489 6.63 -24.61 14.85
C PHE A 489 7.53 -23.59 14.11
N GLY A 490 8.78 -23.97 13.84
CA GLY A 490 9.78 -23.13 13.17
C GLY A 490 10.56 -22.18 14.06
N SER A 491 10.33 -22.20 15.38
CA SER A 491 11.19 -21.50 16.34
C SER A 491 12.45 -22.32 16.66
N ILE A 492 13.57 -21.62 16.83
CA ILE A 492 14.85 -22.21 17.27
C ILE A 492 15.23 -21.84 18.71
N GLN A 493 14.45 -20.98 19.37
CA GLN A 493 14.78 -20.41 20.69
C GLN A 493 14.99 -21.49 21.76
N ASN A 494 14.11 -22.49 21.75
CA ASN A 494 14.07 -23.55 22.75
C ASN A 494 14.89 -24.79 22.37
N ILE A 495 15.64 -24.75 21.25
CA ILE A 495 16.47 -25.87 20.83
C ILE A 495 17.83 -25.77 21.54
N PRO A 496 18.18 -26.73 22.41
CA PRO A 496 19.47 -26.74 23.08
C PRO A 496 20.59 -27.03 22.07
N GLY A 497 21.74 -26.37 22.23
CA GLY A 497 22.91 -26.54 21.37
C GLY A 497 23.03 -25.53 20.23
N ILE A 498 21.97 -24.79 19.89
CA ILE A 498 22.08 -23.64 19.00
C ILE A 498 22.63 -22.45 19.80
N PRO A 499 23.71 -21.79 19.34
CA PRO A 499 24.25 -20.59 19.99
C PRO A 499 23.24 -19.44 20.09
N ASP A 500 23.30 -18.66 21.16
CA ASP A 500 22.38 -17.54 21.39
C ASP A 500 22.49 -16.46 20.30
N GLU A 501 23.67 -16.29 19.71
CA GLU A 501 23.88 -15.39 18.57
C GLU A 501 23.08 -15.81 17.32
N ILE A 502 22.93 -17.12 17.06
CA ILE A 502 22.12 -17.62 15.94
C ILE A 502 20.63 -17.53 16.27
N LYS A 503 20.26 -17.71 17.54
CA LYS A 503 18.88 -17.52 18.00
C LYS A 503 18.43 -16.07 17.89
N ALA A 504 19.34 -15.11 18.05
CA ALA A 504 19.01 -13.70 17.97
C ALA A 504 18.75 -13.22 16.53
N LEU A 505 19.31 -13.90 15.53
CA LEU A 505 19.09 -13.63 14.09
C LEU A 505 17.74 -14.18 13.61
#